data_AF-X1CQ43-F1
#
_entry.id   AF-X1CQ43-F1
#
_cell.length_a   1.000
_cell.length_b   1.000
_cell.length_c   1.000
_cell.angle_alpha   90.00
_cell.angle_beta   90.00
_cell.angle_gamma   90.00
#
_symmetry.space_group_name_H-M   'P 1'
#
loop_
_entity.id
_entity.type
_entity.pdbx_description
1 polymer ?
#
loop_
_entity_poly.entity_id
_entity_poly.type
_entity_poly.pdbx_seq_one_letter_code
_entity_poly.pdbx_strand_id
1 'polypeptide(L)'
;MNSIEDQYQKIIELYPNALIEENYIYKVKIPLRDKFFLKINYKNYPKKPIVSLISKDGRIYRKVDKIIPLLNRWQKKNPPFLVDLINEILTFIKNMEINEVKIKKDLLFGILALCKKQHPREILGLLRTVDGIAIEYILPPGAKHLTLLGFLFLVDLV
;
A
#
# COMPACT_ATOMS: atom_id res chain seq x y z
N MET A 1 -5.37 -13.99 27.73
CA MET A 1 -4.81 -12.83 26.99
C MET A 1 -3.74 -13.41 26.08
N ASN A 2 -3.90 -13.33 24.75
CA ASN A 2 -2.98 -14.02 23.83
C ASN A 2 -1.56 -13.50 24.02
N SER A 3 -0.62 -14.41 24.27
CA SER A 3 0.80 -14.10 24.42
C SER A 3 1.45 -13.80 23.06
N ILE A 4 2.70 -13.32 23.06
CA ILE A 4 3.47 -13.12 21.83
C ILE A 4 3.70 -14.47 21.14
N GLU A 5 3.90 -15.52 21.93
CA GLU A 5 4.08 -16.90 21.52
C GLU A 5 2.82 -17.44 20.82
N ASP A 6 1.63 -17.18 21.38
CA ASP A 6 0.36 -17.59 20.76
C ASP A 6 0.16 -16.92 19.40
N GLN A 7 0.49 -15.62 19.30
CA GLN A 7 0.41 -14.90 18.04
C GLN A 7 1.41 -15.45 17.02
N TYR A 8 2.64 -15.71 17.45
CA TYR A 8 3.68 -16.27 16.61
C TYR A 8 3.28 -17.64 16.06
N GLN A 9 2.79 -18.55 16.89
CA GLN A 9 2.37 -19.89 16.44
C GLN A 9 1.30 -19.80 15.36
N LYS A 10 0.25 -18.99 15.59
CA LYS A 10 -0.80 -18.76 14.59
C LYS A 10 -0.28 -18.18 13.27
N ILE A 11 0.71 -17.29 13.34
CA ILE A 11 1.33 -16.72 12.13
C ILE A 11 2.07 -17.80 11.35
N ILE A 12 2.89 -18.63 12.00
CA ILE A 12 3.66 -19.67 11.30
C ILE A 12 2.75 -20.78 10.76
N GLU A 13 1.69 -21.14 11.49
CA GLU A 13 0.68 -22.11 11.02
C GLU A 13 -0.01 -21.66 9.72
N LEU A 14 -0.40 -20.38 9.65
CA LEU A 14 -1.14 -19.84 8.49
C LEU A 14 -0.24 -19.31 7.37
N TYR A 15 1.00 -18.93 7.70
CA TYR A 15 1.99 -18.40 6.77
C TYR A 15 3.32 -19.16 6.96
N PRO A 16 3.42 -20.42 6.47
CA PRO A 16 4.62 -21.24 6.65
C PRO A 16 5.87 -20.66 5.97
N ASN A 17 5.68 -19.74 5.00
CA ASN A 17 6.76 -19.03 4.32
C ASN A 17 7.22 -17.77 5.09
N ALA A 18 6.64 -17.48 6.25
CA ALA A 18 7.05 -16.36 7.09
C ALA A 18 8.46 -16.60 7.64
N LEU A 19 9.32 -15.59 7.52
CA LEU A 19 10.69 -15.61 7.97
C LEU A 19 10.80 -14.88 9.31
N ILE A 20 11.54 -15.46 10.25
CA ILE A 20 11.89 -14.81 11.51
C ILE A 20 13.12 -13.94 11.27
N GLU A 21 13.07 -12.70 11.72
CA GLU A 21 14.20 -11.79 11.62
C GLU A 21 15.00 -11.77 12.92
N GLU A 22 16.33 -11.90 12.82
CA GLU A 22 17.24 -11.85 13.97
C GLU A 22 16.91 -12.85 15.10
N ASN A 23 16.29 -13.99 14.78
CA ASN A 23 15.81 -15.00 15.75
C ASN A 23 14.81 -14.47 16.79
N TYR A 24 14.15 -13.35 16.51
CA TYR A 24 13.10 -12.81 17.40
C TYR A 24 11.71 -13.19 16.90
N ILE A 25 10.99 -14.02 17.67
CA ILE A 25 9.63 -14.46 17.35
C ILE A 25 8.63 -13.31 17.16
N TYR A 26 8.96 -12.10 17.63
CA TYR A 26 8.13 -10.89 17.50
C TYR A 26 8.49 -10.02 16.29
N LYS A 27 9.46 -10.44 15.46
CA LYS A 27 9.84 -9.81 14.19
C LYS A 27 9.63 -10.81 13.05
N VAL A 28 8.52 -10.65 12.35
CA VAL A 28 8.15 -11.54 11.25
C VAL A 28 8.23 -10.81 9.92
N LYS A 29 8.75 -11.49 8.91
CA LYS A 29 8.89 -11.02 7.53
C LYS A 29 8.20 -12.00 6.58
N ILE A 30 7.12 -11.57 5.94
CA ILE A 30 6.33 -12.40 5.03
C ILE A 30 6.69 -12.02 3.59
N PRO A 31 7.18 -12.96 2.75
CA PRO A 31 7.48 -12.70 1.35
C PRO A 31 6.19 -12.46 0.56
N LEU A 32 6.20 -11.42 -0.28
CA LEU A 32 5.15 -11.07 -1.24
C LEU A 32 5.65 -11.37 -2.66
N ARG A 33 4.72 -11.51 -3.63
CA ARG A 33 5.05 -11.96 -5.01
C ARG A 33 6.00 -11.01 -5.76
N ASP A 34 5.91 -9.70 -5.53
CA ASP A 34 6.60 -8.69 -6.36
C ASP A 34 7.91 -8.15 -5.77
N LYS A 35 8.76 -9.03 -5.23
CA LYS A 35 10.03 -8.64 -4.59
C LYS A 35 9.85 -7.72 -3.36
N PHE A 36 8.65 -7.67 -2.80
CA PHE A 36 8.36 -6.99 -1.54
C PHE A 36 8.23 -7.98 -0.39
N PHE A 37 8.42 -7.48 0.82
CA PHE A 37 8.26 -8.21 2.05
C PHE A 37 7.40 -7.39 3.00
N LEU A 38 6.41 -8.02 3.61
CA LEU A 38 5.68 -7.45 4.72
C LEU A 38 6.45 -7.72 6.01
N LYS A 39 6.98 -6.69 6.64
CA LYS A 39 7.66 -6.78 7.94
C LYS A 39 6.74 -6.28 9.04
N ILE A 40 6.61 -7.10 10.09
CA ILE A 40 5.77 -6.83 11.25
C ILE A 40 6.64 -6.99 12.51
N ASN A 41 6.69 -5.95 13.33
CA ASN A 41 7.29 -5.97 14.66
C ASN A 41 6.22 -5.75 15.72
N TYR A 42 6.01 -6.76 16.57
CA TYR A 42 5.00 -6.79 17.62
C TYR A 42 5.59 -7.06 19.01
N LYS A 43 6.85 -6.64 19.24
CA LYS A 43 7.54 -6.77 20.55
C LYS A 43 6.71 -6.28 21.74
N ASN A 44 5.89 -5.25 21.50
CA ASN A 44 5.10 -4.58 22.53
C ASN A 44 3.64 -5.04 22.55
N TYR A 45 3.28 -6.14 21.89
CA TYR A 45 1.91 -6.68 21.91
C TYR A 45 1.42 -6.79 23.37
N PRO A 46 0.19 -6.32 23.69
CA PRO A 46 -0.91 -5.97 22.79
C PRO A 46 -0.93 -4.52 22.27
N LYS A 47 0.14 -3.74 22.44
CA LYS A 47 0.24 -2.43 21.76
C LYS A 47 0.30 -2.62 20.24
N LYS A 48 -0.11 -1.57 19.52
CA LYS A 48 -0.11 -1.52 18.05
C LYS A 48 1.23 -1.98 17.48
N PRO A 49 1.26 -2.96 16.57
CA PRO A 49 2.49 -3.42 15.94
C PRO A 49 3.00 -2.37 14.95
N ILE A 50 4.31 -2.40 14.69
CA ILE A 50 4.93 -1.61 13.63
C ILE A 50 4.92 -2.45 12.37
N VAL A 51 4.30 -1.92 11.32
CA VAL A 51 4.17 -2.60 10.03
C VAL A 51 4.86 -1.78 8.96
N SER A 52 5.61 -2.45 8.09
CA SER A 52 6.28 -1.83 6.96
C SER A 52 6.32 -2.78 5.77
N LEU A 53 6.15 -2.23 4.57
CA LEU A 53 6.50 -2.93 3.35
C LEU A 53 7.96 -2.64 3.02
N ILE A 54 8.72 -3.66 2.67
CA ILE A 54 10.15 -3.57 2.36
C ILE A 54 10.39 -4.14 0.98
N SER A 55 10.97 -3.37 0.08
CA SER A 55 11.39 -3.87 -1.22
C SER A 55 12.68 -4.69 -1.11
N LYS A 56 13.01 -5.46 -2.16
CA LYS A 56 14.23 -6.27 -2.21
C LYS A 56 15.53 -5.45 -2.11
N ASP A 57 15.52 -4.18 -2.53
CA ASP A 57 16.64 -3.24 -2.36
C ASP A 57 16.67 -2.56 -0.97
N GLY A 58 15.76 -2.94 -0.07
CA GLY A 58 15.76 -2.49 1.33
C GLY A 58 15.04 -1.17 1.59
N ARG A 59 14.36 -0.58 0.59
CA ARG A 59 13.53 0.61 0.82
C ARG A 59 12.34 0.26 1.70
N ILE A 60 12.07 1.10 2.69
CA ILE A 60 11.03 0.88 3.68
C ILE A 60 9.87 1.84 3.43
N TYR A 61 8.70 1.29 3.17
CA TYR A 61 7.44 2.01 3.01
C TYR A 61 6.65 1.89 4.31
N ARG A 62 6.70 2.95 5.13
CA ARG A 62 6.16 2.97 6.50
C ARG A 62 4.70 3.42 6.61
N LYS A 63 4.12 4.01 5.56
CA LYS A 63 2.76 4.58 5.57
C LYS A 63 1.63 3.54 5.38
N VAL A 64 1.91 2.27 5.64
CA VAL A 64 0.91 1.19 5.55
C VAL A 64 -0.21 1.41 6.58
N ASP A 65 0.13 1.99 7.73
CA ASP A 65 -0.80 2.33 8.80
C ASP A 65 -1.94 3.26 8.39
N LYS A 66 -1.70 4.21 7.48
CA LYS A 66 -2.75 5.13 7.00
C LYS A 66 -3.79 4.43 6.14
N ILE A 67 -3.44 3.29 5.56
CA ILE A 67 -4.22 2.62 4.52
C ILE A 67 -4.96 1.41 5.07
N ILE A 68 -4.50 0.84 6.18
CA ILE A 68 -5.04 -0.38 6.79
C ILE A 68 -5.95 -0.02 7.98
N PRO A 69 -7.28 -0.11 7.83
CA PRO A 69 -8.25 0.20 8.89
C PRO A 69 -7.97 -0.43 10.24
N LEU A 70 -7.48 -1.68 10.29
CA LEU A 70 -7.20 -2.36 11.56
C LEU A 70 -6.08 -1.70 12.36
N LEU A 71 -5.07 -1.14 11.68
CA LEU A 71 -4.00 -0.37 12.34
C LEU A 71 -4.52 0.95 12.89
N ASN A 72 -5.52 1.55 12.28
CA ASN A 72 -6.14 2.80 12.73
C ASN A 72 -7.07 2.59 13.93
N ARG A 73 -7.75 1.44 13.99
CA ARG A 73 -8.69 1.09 15.06
C ARG A 73 -8.06 0.23 16.17
N TRP A 74 -6.73 0.12 16.21
CA TRP A 74 -6.03 -0.76 17.15
C TRP A 74 -6.27 -0.35 18.61
N GLN A 75 -6.83 -1.24 19.42
CA GLN A 75 -7.08 -0.99 20.84
C GLN A 75 -6.30 -1.98 21.71
N LYS A 76 -5.46 -1.48 22.63
CA LYS A 76 -4.67 -2.32 23.54
C LYS A 76 -5.54 -3.20 24.45
N LYS A 77 -6.74 -2.71 24.83
CA LYS A 77 -7.67 -3.42 25.72
C LYS A 77 -8.34 -4.62 25.04
N ASN A 78 -8.55 -4.55 23.73
CA ASN A 78 -9.12 -5.61 22.91
C ASN A 78 -8.32 -5.72 21.60
N PRO A 79 -7.08 -6.24 21.67
CA PRO A 79 -6.21 -6.29 20.50
C PRO A 79 -6.71 -7.33 19.50
N PRO A 80 -6.75 -7.03 18.20
CA PRO A 80 -7.03 -8.04 17.19
C PRO A 80 -5.86 -9.04 17.07
N PHE A 81 -6.11 -10.18 16.44
CA PHE A 81 -5.03 -11.12 16.13
C PHE A 81 -4.13 -10.55 15.03
N LEU A 82 -2.83 -10.82 15.11
CA LEU A 82 -1.87 -10.39 14.08
C LEU A 82 -2.13 -11.05 12.72
N VAL A 83 -2.72 -12.25 12.73
CA VAL A 83 -3.18 -12.93 11.52
C VAL A 83 -4.25 -12.12 10.79
N ASP A 84 -5.22 -11.56 11.52
CA ASP A 84 -6.27 -10.72 10.91
C ASP A 84 -5.66 -9.49 10.25
N LEU A 85 -4.65 -8.89 10.90
CA LEU A 85 -3.88 -7.79 10.35
C LEU A 85 -3.13 -8.19 9.07
N ILE A 86 -2.47 -9.35 9.05
CA ILE A 86 -1.77 -9.84 7.87
C ILE A 86 -2.75 -10.08 6.74
N ASN A 87 -3.88 -10.75 7.00
CA ASN A 87 -4.92 -11.02 6.02
C ASN A 87 -5.50 -9.75 5.40
N GLU A 88 -5.78 -8.73 6.22
CA GLU A 88 -6.27 -7.44 5.74
C GLU A 88 -5.26 -6.78 4.81
N ILE A 89 -3.97 -6.78 5.18
CA ILE A 89 -2.89 -6.22 4.36
C ILE A 89 -2.75 -6.97 3.04
N LEU A 90 -2.72 -8.31 3.08
CA LEU A 90 -2.59 -9.12 1.86
C LEU A 90 -3.80 -8.95 0.94
N THR A 91 -5.00 -8.87 1.50
CA THR A 91 -6.23 -8.60 0.74
C THR A 91 -6.18 -7.22 0.10
N PHE A 92 -5.73 -6.21 0.84
CA PHE A 92 -5.55 -4.86 0.32
C PHE A 92 -4.57 -4.84 -0.86
N ILE A 93 -3.41 -5.49 -0.73
CA ILE A 93 -2.40 -5.60 -1.81
C ILE A 93 -2.99 -6.31 -3.04
N LYS A 94 -3.64 -7.46 -2.83
CA LYS A 94 -4.28 -8.22 -3.92
C LYS A 94 -5.35 -7.38 -4.65
N ASN A 95 -6.13 -6.59 -3.92
CA ASN A 95 -7.14 -5.72 -4.52
C ASN A 95 -6.51 -4.57 -5.31
N MET A 96 -5.35 -4.05 -4.90
CA MET A 96 -4.61 -3.07 -5.71
C MET A 96 -4.13 -3.67 -7.03
N GLU A 97 -3.64 -4.91 -7.03
CA GLU A 97 -3.20 -5.62 -8.24
C GLU A 97 -4.35 -5.84 -9.24
N ILE A 98 -5.53 -6.21 -8.75
CA ILE A 98 -6.70 -6.48 -9.60
C ILE A 98 -7.26 -5.21 -10.23
N ASN A 99 -7.05 -4.05 -9.60
CA ASN A 99 -7.55 -2.75 -10.08
C ASN A 99 -6.66 -2.10 -11.16
N GLU A 100 -5.75 -2.83 -11.80
CA GLU A 100 -5.08 -2.35 -13.02
C GLU A 100 -6.07 -2.18 -14.18
N VAL A 101 -6.68 -1.01 -14.28
CA VAL A 101 -7.54 -0.64 -15.41
C VAL A 101 -6.67 -0.26 -16.60
N LYS A 102 -6.64 -1.10 -17.63
CA LYS A 102 -6.00 -0.79 -18.91
C LYS A 102 -6.86 0.22 -19.67
N ILE A 103 -6.46 1.49 -19.63
CA ILE A 103 -7.10 2.56 -20.40
C ILE A 103 -6.43 2.63 -21.77
N LYS A 104 -7.24 2.64 -22.86
CA LYS A 104 -6.73 2.90 -24.21
C LYS A 104 -6.09 4.29 -24.26
N LYS A 105 -4.93 4.40 -24.91
CA LYS A 105 -4.18 5.67 -25.04
C LYS A 105 -5.07 6.81 -25.56
N ASP A 106 -5.90 6.53 -26.55
CA ASP A 106 -6.80 7.51 -27.17
C ASP A 106 -7.90 7.98 -26.22
N LEU A 107 -8.39 7.08 -25.35
CA LEU A 107 -9.36 7.45 -24.32
C LEU A 107 -8.72 8.38 -23.28
N LEU A 108 -7.51 8.07 -22.82
CA LEU A 108 -6.77 8.94 -21.89
C LEU A 108 -6.54 10.34 -22.49
N PHE A 109 -6.12 10.41 -23.76
CA PHE A 109 -5.94 11.70 -24.44
C PHE A 109 -7.26 12.44 -24.68
N GLY A 110 -8.34 11.73 -24.99
CA GLY A 110 -9.67 12.31 -25.09
C GLY A 110 -10.13 12.96 -23.79
N ILE A 111 -9.94 12.27 -22.66
CA ILE A 111 -10.26 12.82 -21.32
C ILE A 111 -9.38 14.05 -21.04
N LEU A 112 -8.07 13.98 -21.27
CA LEU A 112 -7.16 15.12 -21.09
C LEU A 112 -7.57 16.35 -21.94
N ALA A 113 -7.97 16.13 -23.19
CA ALA A 113 -8.42 17.20 -24.08
C ALA A 113 -9.73 17.83 -23.60
N LEU A 114 -10.69 17.02 -23.12
CA LEU A 114 -11.93 17.49 -22.54
C LEU A 114 -11.68 18.32 -21.28
N CYS A 115 -10.83 17.85 -20.36
CA CYS A 115 -10.49 18.58 -19.15
C CYS A 115 -9.80 19.92 -19.47
N LYS A 116 -8.85 19.96 -20.43
CA LYS A 116 -8.24 21.24 -20.86
C LYS A 116 -9.26 22.22 -21.43
N LYS A 117 -10.29 21.73 -22.13
CA LYS A 117 -11.33 22.56 -22.72
C LYS A 117 -12.29 23.12 -21.66
N GLN A 118 -12.67 22.31 -20.68
CA GLN A 118 -13.63 22.70 -19.63
C GLN A 118 -12.97 23.46 -18.47
N HIS A 119 -11.74 23.09 -18.12
CA HIS A 119 -10.99 23.60 -16.96
C HIS A 119 -9.59 24.09 -17.37
N PRO A 120 -9.47 25.14 -18.22
CA PRO A 120 -8.19 25.56 -18.81
C PRO A 120 -7.18 26.15 -17.83
N ARG A 121 -7.62 26.51 -16.62
CA ARG A 121 -6.79 27.15 -15.58
C ARG A 121 -6.39 26.19 -14.45
N GLU A 122 -6.95 24.98 -14.45
CA GLU A 122 -6.71 23.99 -13.40
C GLU A 122 -5.50 23.12 -13.74
N ILE A 123 -4.85 22.62 -12.69
CA ILE A 123 -3.70 21.73 -12.79
C ILE A 123 -4.21 20.31 -13.01
N LEU A 124 -3.66 19.64 -14.03
CA LEU A 124 -4.04 18.26 -14.35
C LEU A 124 -3.04 17.30 -13.71
N GLY A 125 -3.55 16.40 -12.87
CA GLY A 125 -2.76 15.34 -12.25
C GLY A 125 -3.03 13.97 -12.88
N LEU A 126 -1.98 13.22 -13.16
CA LEU A 126 -2.07 11.79 -13.42
C LEU A 126 -1.46 11.05 -12.23
N LEU A 127 -2.28 10.29 -11.50
CA LEU A 127 -1.81 9.41 -10.45
C LEU A 127 -1.62 8.00 -11.00
N ARG A 128 -0.39 7.52 -10.97
CA ARG A 128 -0.04 6.16 -11.37
C ARG A 128 0.50 5.41 -10.17
N THR A 129 0.15 4.14 -10.04
CA THR A 129 0.89 3.23 -9.16
C THR A 129 1.87 2.41 -10.00
N VAL A 130 3.17 2.46 -9.69
CA VAL A 130 4.20 1.62 -10.32
C VAL A 130 4.89 0.85 -9.21
N ASP A 131 4.86 -0.48 -9.28
CA ASP A 131 5.44 -1.36 -8.26
C ASP A 131 5.00 -0.99 -6.82
N GLY A 132 3.72 -0.66 -6.64
CA GLY A 132 3.15 -0.26 -5.35
C GLY A 132 3.50 1.17 -4.88
N ILE A 133 4.23 1.95 -5.69
CA ILE A 133 4.57 3.35 -5.40
C ILE A 133 3.58 4.26 -6.13
N ALA A 134 2.88 5.12 -5.39
CA ALA A 134 2.10 6.20 -5.98
C ALA A 134 3.05 7.26 -6.55
N ILE A 135 2.96 7.47 -7.86
CA ILE A 135 3.70 8.48 -8.61
C ILE A 135 2.67 9.45 -9.18
N GLU A 136 2.79 10.71 -8.77
CA GLU A 136 1.98 11.80 -9.29
C GLU A 136 2.74 12.52 -10.40
N TYR A 137 2.09 12.68 -11.56
CA TYR A 137 2.57 13.53 -12.63
C TYR A 137 1.68 14.76 -12.68
N ILE A 138 2.26 15.90 -12.27
CA ILE A 138 1.60 17.20 -12.29
C ILE A 138 1.88 17.85 -13.65
N LEU A 139 0.83 18.13 -14.42
CA LEU A 139 0.89 18.88 -15.66
C LEU A 139 0.40 20.32 -15.39
N PRO A 140 1.30 21.31 -15.36
CA PRO A 140 0.88 22.70 -15.22
C PRO A 140 0.08 23.16 -16.44
N PRO A 141 -0.76 24.22 -16.29
CA PRO A 141 -1.54 24.77 -17.38
C PRO A 141 -0.65 25.06 -18.61
N GLY A 142 -1.03 24.53 -19.77
CA GLY A 142 -0.28 24.71 -21.02
C GLY A 142 0.85 23.71 -21.31
N ALA A 143 1.14 22.75 -20.41
CA ALA A 143 2.17 21.74 -20.64
C ALA A 143 1.85 20.79 -21.83
N LYS A 144 2.88 20.48 -22.63
CA LYS A 144 2.82 19.45 -23.69
C LYS A 144 2.91 18.07 -23.06
N HIS A 145 2.07 17.16 -23.53
CA HIS A 145 1.89 15.82 -22.96
C HIS A 145 3.08 14.91 -23.27
N LEU A 146 3.65 14.28 -22.23
CA LEU A 146 4.52 13.13 -22.37
C LEU A 146 3.73 11.84 -22.14
N THR A 147 3.96 10.86 -23.00
CA THR A 147 3.32 9.54 -23.01
C THR A 147 3.53 8.81 -21.70
N LEU A 148 2.49 8.62 -20.88
CA LEU A 148 2.54 7.74 -19.70
C LEU A 148 1.14 7.19 -19.36
N LEU A 149 1.12 5.91 -18.94
CA LEU A 149 -0.06 5.19 -18.44
C LEU A 149 -0.37 5.64 -17.00
N GLY A 150 -1.64 5.89 -16.65
CA GLY A 150 -2.03 6.20 -15.26
C GLY A 150 -3.52 6.52 -15.13
N PHE A 151 -3.97 6.77 -13.90
CA PHE A 151 -5.33 7.22 -13.58
C PHE A 151 -5.37 8.75 -13.52
N LEU A 152 -6.36 9.36 -14.17
CA LEU A 152 -6.49 10.81 -14.21
C LEU A 152 -7.33 11.30 -13.04
N PHE A 153 -6.85 12.31 -12.32
CA PHE A 153 -7.64 13.01 -11.30
C PHE A 153 -7.48 14.54 -11.49
N LEU A 154 -8.58 15.25 -11.30
CA LEU A 154 -8.59 16.71 -11.19
C LEU A 154 -8.28 17.10 -9.74
N VAL A 155 -7.35 18.03 -9.54
CA VAL A 155 -6.98 18.52 -8.22
C VAL A 155 -7.26 20.02 -8.17
N ASP A 156 -8.25 20.41 -7.37
CA ASP A 156 -8.45 21.79 -6.97
C ASP A 156 -7.38 22.16 -5.92
N LEU A 157 -6.44 23.01 -6.29
CA LEU A 157 -5.54 23.67 -5.35
C LEU A 157 -6.27 24.90 -4.77
N VAL A 158 -6.77 24.76 -3.54
CA VAL A 158 -7.26 25.88 -2.71
C VAL A 158 -6.08 26.69 -2.19
#